data_AF-A0A6V8DPI7-F1
#
_entry.id   AF-A0A6V8DPI7-F1
#
_cell.length_a   1.000
_cell.length_b   1.000
_cell.length_c   1.000
_cell.angle_alpha   90.00
_cell.angle_beta   90.00
_cell.angle_gamma   90.00
#
_symmetry.space_group_name_H-M   'P 1'
#
loop_
_entity.id
_entity.type
_entity.pdbx_description
1 polymer ?
#
loop_
_entity_poly.entity_id
_entity_poly.type
_entity_poly.pdbx_seq_one_letter_code
_entity_poly.pdbx_strand_id
1 'polypeptide(L)'
;MGWLEENIGEGYQQVIVGVVLFIIGATMGWLESVDGAMTAADVYVPSLLMLSGAMVTLLGISFGTGHEDDRTNDLMDAINELTARMNSMLGEEE
;
A
#
# COMPACT_ATOMS: atom_id res chain seq x y z
N MET A 1 -2.25 25.23 4.79
CA MET A 1 -1.32 24.13 4.45
C MET A 1 -1.30 23.21 5.66
N GLY A 2 -1.74 21.96 5.51
CA GLY A 2 -1.74 21.00 6.63
C GLY A 2 -0.32 20.50 6.92
N TRP A 3 -0.02 20.12 8.16
CA TRP A 3 1.31 19.61 8.56
C TRP A 3 1.82 18.49 7.62
N LEU A 4 0.94 17.59 7.18
CA LEU A 4 1.32 16.51 6.27
C LEU A 4 1.60 16.98 4.83
N GLU A 5 0.89 18.00 4.33
CA GLU A 5 1.12 18.58 3.00
C GLU A 5 2.50 19.27 2.93
N GLU A 6 2.87 19.95 4.03
CA GLU A 6 4.14 20.64 4.16
C GLU A 6 5.34 19.69 4.29
N ASN A 7 5.15 18.48 4.86
CA ASN A 7 6.22 17.51 5.07
C ASN A 7 6.33 16.42 3.99
N ILE A 8 5.24 16.09 3.29
CA ILE A 8 5.21 15.01 2.28
C ILE A 8 5.16 15.55 0.85
N GLY A 9 4.75 16.80 0.64
CA GLY A 9 4.61 17.38 -0.70
C GLY A 9 3.39 16.84 -1.46
N GLU A 10 3.50 16.74 -2.78
CA GLU A 10 2.39 16.42 -3.69
C GLU A 10 1.79 15.03 -3.46
N GLY A 11 2.54 14.08 -2.91
CA GLY A 11 2.04 12.73 -2.61
C GLY A 11 1.21 12.61 -1.33
N TYR A 12 0.99 13.71 -0.59
CA TYR A 12 0.16 13.71 0.61
C TYR A 12 -1.23 13.11 0.38
N GLN A 13 -1.85 13.38 -0.78
CA GLN A 13 -3.17 12.81 -1.11
C GLN A 13 -3.14 11.28 -1.21
N GLN A 14 -2.07 10.71 -1.76
CA GLN A 14 -1.90 9.26 -1.84
C GLN A 14 -1.72 8.65 -0.45
N VAL A 15 -0.96 9.31 0.44
CA VAL A 15 -0.80 8.90 1.84
C VAL A 15 -2.14 8.85 2.57
N ILE A 16 -2.98 9.87 2.44
CA ILE A 16 -4.31 9.88 3.06
C ILE A 16 -5.16 8.73 2.52
N VAL A 17 -5.21 8.57 1.20
CA VAL A 17 -6.03 7.53 0.55
C VAL A 17 -5.58 6.14 0.99
N GLY A 18 -4.27 5.90 1.05
CA GLY A 18 -3.69 4.64 1.49
C GLY A 18 -4.02 4.32 2.96
N VAL A 19 -3.87 5.29 3.86
CA VAL A 19 -4.19 5.12 5.29
C VAL A 19 -5.69 4.89 5.50
N VAL A 20 -6.55 5.59 4.77
CA VAL A 20 -8.00 5.39 4.85
C VAL A 20 -8.38 3.97 4.39
N LEU A 21 -7.84 3.52 3.25
CA LEU A 21 -8.05 2.15 2.76
C LEU A 21 -7.58 1.11 3.77
N PHE A 22 -6.42 1.33 4.40
CA PHE A 22 -5.89 0.45 5.43
C PHE A 22 -6.84 0.33 6.62
N ILE A 23 -7.35 1.47 7.13
CA ILE A 23 -8.28 1.51 8.27
C ILE A 23 -9.60 0.81 7.92
N ILE A 24 -10.11 0.99 6.69
CA ILE A 24 -11.31 0.29 6.22
C ILE A 24 -11.10 -1.22 6.26
N GLY A 25 -9.99 -1.71 5.70
CA GLY A 25 -9.64 -3.14 5.74
C GLY A 25 -9.54 -3.67 7.17
N ALA A 26 -8.85 -2.94 8.05
CA ALA A 26 -8.72 -3.30 9.47
C ALA A 26 -10.07 -3.35 10.20
N THR A 27 -10.96 -2.39 9.91
CA THR A 27 -12.30 -2.33 10.50
C THR A 27 -13.17 -3.48 10.03
N MET A 28 -13.12 -3.81 8.74
CA MET A 28 -13.84 -4.97 8.20
C MET A 28 -13.35 -6.27 8.82
N GLY A 29 -12.03 -6.48 8.90
CA GLY A 29 -11.46 -7.67 9.55
C GLY A 29 -11.84 -7.76 11.03
N TRP A 30 -11.89 -6.62 11.73
CA TRP A 30 -12.36 -6.59 13.11
C TRP A 30 -13.83 -7.01 13.23
N LEU A 31 -14.73 -6.52 12.36
CA LEU A 31 -16.14 -6.90 12.39
C LEU A 31 -16.35 -8.41 12.16
N GLU A 32 -15.65 -9.00 11.20
CA GLU A 32 -15.67 -10.45 10.95
C GLU A 32 -15.15 -11.25 12.16
N SER A 33 -14.20 -10.70 12.91
CA SER A 33 -13.63 -11.39 14.09
C SER A 33 -14.61 -11.47 15.27
N VAL A 34 -15.60 -10.57 15.33
CA VAL A 34 -16.58 -10.49 16.41
C VAL A 34 -17.69 -11.54 16.26
N ASP A 35 -17.95 -12.05 15.05
CA ASP A 35 -19.04 -13.00 14.77
C ASP A 35 -18.70 -14.48 15.12
N GLY A 36 -17.58 -14.70 15.82
CA GLY A 36 -17.32 -15.93 16.58
C GLY A 36 -16.72 -17.11 15.82
N ALA A 37 -16.72 -17.10 14.48
CA ALA A 37 -16.10 -18.14 13.66
C ALA A 37 -15.46 -17.58 12.37
N MET A 38 -14.34 -16.87 12.52
CA MET A 38 -13.58 -16.33 11.39
C MET A 38 -12.90 -17.47 10.60
N THR A 39 -13.26 -17.60 9.33
CA THR A 39 -12.60 -18.48 8.37
C THR A 39 -11.50 -17.74 7.61
N ALA A 40 -10.62 -18.48 6.93
CA ALA A 40 -9.58 -17.88 6.09
C ALA A 40 -10.17 -17.00 4.95
N ALA A 41 -11.39 -17.30 4.49
CA ALA A 41 -12.07 -16.50 3.48
C ALA A 41 -12.46 -15.11 4.02
N ASP A 42 -12.87 -15.04 5.28
CA ASP A 42 -13.33 -13.80 5.92
C ASP A 42 -12.16 -12.81 6.14
N VAL A 43 -10.94 -13.30 6.17
CA VAL A 43 -9.70 -12.50 6.32
C VAL A 43 -9.16 -12.01 4.98
N TYR A 44 -9.54 -12.64 3.86
CA TYR A 44 -8.96 -12.36 2.54
C TYR A 44 -9.18 -10.91 2.10
N VAL A 45 -10.45 -10.47 2.07
CA VAL A 45 -10.80 -9.11 1.63
C VAL A 45 -10.23 -8.04 2.56
N PRO A 46 -10.38 -8.15 3.90
CA PRO A 46 -9.72 -7.25 4.84
C PRO A 46 -8.21 -7.13 4.61
N SER A 47 -7.52 -8.26 4.43
CA SER A 47 -6.07 -8.30 4.25
C SER A 47 -5.63 -7.65 2.94
N LEU A 48 -6.36 -7.86 1.84
CA LEU A 48 -6.07 -7.19 0.58
C LEU A 48 -6.26 -5.67 0.66
N LEU A 49 -7.31 -5.20 1.33
CA LEU A 49 -7.54 -3.77 1.55
C LEU A 49 -6.44 -3.15 2.42
N MET A 50 -6.00 -3.86 3.45
CA MET A 50 -4.88 -3.44 4.28
C MET A 50 -3.55 -3.40 3.49
N LEU A 51 -3.21 -4.46 2.77
CA LEU A 51 -1.97 -4.51 1.99
C LEU A 51 -1.94 -3.46 0.86
N SER A 52 -3.06 -3.27 0.17
CA SER A 52 -3.17 -2.23 -0.87
C SER A 52 -3.10 -0.82 -0.28
N GLY A 53 -3.79 -0.55 0.82
CA GLY A 53 -3.69 0.73 1.53
C GLY A 53 -2.28 1.03 2.02
N ALA A 54 -1.58 0.02 2.55
CA ALA A 54 -0.18 0.12 2.95
C ALA A 54 0.73 0.45 1.75
N MET A 55 0.56 -0.24 0.62
CA MET A 55 1.35 0.05 -0.59
C MET A 55 1.11 1.46 -1.10
N VAL A 56 -0.14 1.92 -1.21
CA VAL A 56 -0.46 3.28 -1.66
C VAL A 56 0.14 4.33 -0.73
N THR A 57 0.13 4.07 0.59
CA THR A 57 0.75 4.94 1.59
C THR A 57 2.27 5.03 1.38
N LEU A 58 2.93 3.89 1.18
CA LEU A 58 4.38 3.84 0.94
C LEU A 58 4.75 4.56 -0.35
N LEU A 59 4.00 4.37 -1.43
CA LEU A 59 4.21 5.09 -2.70
C LEU A 59 4.06 6.60 -2.52
N GLY A 60 3.04 7.04 -1.76
CA GLY A 60 2.82 8.46 -1.48
C GLY A 60 3.94 9.10 -0.67
N ILE A 61 4.54 8.36 0.28
CA ILE A 61 5.71 8.84 1.05
C ILE A 61 6.97 8.84 0.16
N SER A 62 7.17 7.80 -0.65
CA SER A 62 8.41 7.60 -1.41
C SER A 62 8.51 8.41 -2.70
N PHE A 63 7.38 8.77 -3.32
CA PHE A 63 7.34 9.53 -4.58
C PHE A 63 6.64 10.88 -4.45
N GLY A 64 6.06 11.17 -3.27
CA GLY A 64 5.31 12.40 -3.04
C GLY A 64 6.15 13.65 -2.84
N THR A 65 7.42 13.48 -2.47
CA THR A 65 8.34 14.58 -2.27
C THR A 65 8.82 15.03 -3.66
N GLY A 66 8.42 16.23 -4.10
CA GLY A 66 8.83 16.82 -5.39
C GLY A 66 10.33 17.12 -5.51
N HIS A 67 11.17 16.54 -4.65
CA HIS A 67 12.61 16.65 -4.64
C HIS A 67 13.21 15.37 -5.22
N GLU A 68 13.86 15.48 -6.38
CA GLU A 68 14.53 14.36 -7.06
C GLU A 68 15.55 13.61 -6.19
N ASP A 69 16.13 14.31 -5.21
CA ASP A 69 17.12 13.75 -4.28
C ASP A 69 16.52 12.97 -3.10
N ASP A 70 15.23 13.15 -2.80
CA ASP A 70 14.51 12.40 -1.73
C ASP A 70 13.73 11.20 -2.27
N ARG A 71 13.69 11.01 -3.60
CA ARG A 71 13.22 9.75 -4.20
C ARG A 71 14.14 8.66 -3.70
N THR A 72 13.65 7.85 -2.77
CA THR A 72 14.39 6.69 -2.26
C THR A 72 14.63 5.74 -3.43
N ASN A 73 15.79 5.85 -4.09
CA ASN A 73 16.19 5.02 -5.22
C ASN A 73 16.01 3.52 -4.90
N ASP A 74 16.24 3.17 -3.64
CA ASP A 74 16.12 1.81 -3.11
C ASP A 74 14.71 1.22 -3.23
N LEU A 75 13.64 2.04 -3.15
CA LEU A 75 12.28 1.52 -3.25
C LEU A 75 11.83 1.36 -4.71
N MET A 76 12.26 2.26 -5.60
CA MET A 76 12.02 2.10 -7.03
C MET A 76 12.76 0.87 -7.57
N ASP A 77 14.00 0.65 -7.11
CA ASP A 77 14.77 -0.56 -7.42
C ASP A 77 14.09 -1.82 -6.86
N ALA A 78 13.55 -1.78 -5.63
CA ALA A 78 12.81 -2.89 -5.06
C ALA A 78 11.50 -3.22 -5.80
N ILE A 79 10.78 -2.21 -6.28
CA ILE A 79 9.55 -2.39 -7.08
C ILE A 79 9.87 -2.90 -8.48
N ASN A 80 10.93 -2.40 -9.12
CA ASN A 80 11.39 -2.90 -10.41
C ASN A 80 11.84 -4.36 -10.31
N GLU A 81 12.55 -4.71 -9.25
CA GLU A 81 12.95 -6.09 -8.96
C GLU A 81 11.73 -7.00 -8.68
N LEU A 82 10.75 -6.54 -7.90
CA LEU A 82 9.52 -7.29 -7.64
C LEU A 82 8.69 -7.48 -8.92
N THR A 83 8.58 -6.43 -9.74
CA THR A 83 7.86 -6.46 -11.02
C THR A 83 8.54 -7.40 -12.01
N ALA A 84 9.88 -7.39 -12.07
CA ALA A 84 10.65 -8.33 -12.86
C ALA A 84 10.42 -9.77 -12.41
N ARG A 85 10.40 -10.03 -11.10
CA ARG A 85 10.09 -11.36 -10.54
C ARG A 85 8.66 -11.81 -10.84
N MET A 86 7.68 -10.92 -10.73
CA MET A 86 6.30 -11.24 -11.12
C MET A 86 6.19 -11.54 -12.61
N ASN A 87 6.84 -10.77 -13.47
CA ASN A 87 6.85 -11.05 -14.91
C ASN A 87 7.55 -12.37 -15.24
N SER A 88 8.62 -12.75 -14.52
CA SER A 88 9.24 -14.07 -14.69
C SER A 88 8.35 -15.22 -14.21
N MET A 89 7.49 -14.98 -13.21
CA MET A 89 6.54 -15.97 -12.72
C MET A 89 5.28 -16.10 -13.59
N LEU A 90 4.91 -15.02 -14.29
CA LEU A 90 3.79 -14.97 -15.22
C LEU A 90 4.20 -15.32 -16.67
N GLY A 91 5.50 -15.40 -16.94
CA GLY A 91 6.09 -15.64 -18.25
C GLY A 91 7.00 -16.87 -18.27
N GLU A 92 6.45 -18.04 -17.95
CA GLU A 92 6.94 -19.35 -18.40
C GLU A 92 5.75 -20.17 -18.91
N GLU A 93 5.26 -19.77 -20.09
CA GLU A 93 4.56 -20.67 -21.02
C GLU A 93 5.42 -20.77 -22.29
N GLU A 94 6.47 -21.59 -22.26
CA GLU A 94 7.00 -22.31 -23.44
C GLU A 94 7.28 -23.77 -23.09
#